data_AF-D7GXI2-F1
#
_entry.id   AF-D7GXI2-F1
#
_cell.length_a   1.000
_cell.length_b   1.000
_cell.length_c   1.000
_cell.angle_alpha   90.00
_cell.angle_beta   90.00
_cell.angle_gamma   90.00
#
_symmetry.space_group_name_H-M   'P 1'
#
loop_
_entity.id
_entity.type
_entity.pdbx_description
1 polymer ?
#
loop_
_entity_poly.entity_id
_entity_poly.type
_entity_poly.pdbx_seq_one_letter_code
_entity_poly.pdbx_strand_id
1 'polypeptide(L)'
;MADIKFPSKQIEKFNDRIENCLEDAACRSVLEFYLKTVMGIANLNNILKLWNKANASFDDDIFDFIDEVDDFQDGPLLTLSESHLKVAYVKNECCRLFNKANIHQRFIQYLIDKHQQ
;
A
#
# COMPACT_ATOMS: atom_id res chain seq x y z
N MET A 1 12.20 10.65 10.79
CA MET A 1 11.04 11.33 10.17
C MET A 1 10.50 12.30 11.19
N ALA A 2 10.12 13.50 10.76
CA ALA A 2 9.44 14.47 11.62
C ALA A 2 8.17 13.83 12.23
N ASP A 3 7.77 14.29 13.42
CA ASP A 3 6.62 13.84 14.22
C ASP A 3 5.28 13.96 13.47
N ILE A 4 5.07 13.15 12.43
CA ILE A 4 3.76 13.03 11.79
C ILE A 4 2.83 12.43 12.84
N LYS A 5 1.86 13.21 13.28
CA LYS A 5 0.81 12.79 14.18
C LYS A 5 -0.54 12.90 13.48
N PHE A 6 -1.44 11.98 13.79
CA PHE A 6 -2.79 11.93 13.23
C PHE A 6 -3.82 12.05 14.35
N PRO A 7 -4.87 12.87 14.19
CA PRO A 7 -6.01 12.85 15.09
C PRO A 7 -6.70 11.49 15.08
N SER A 8 -7.32 11.09 16.19
CA SER A 8 -8.03 9.80 16.31
C SER A 8 -9.01 9.54 15.18
N LYS A 9 -9.79 10.55 14.78
CA LYS A 9 -10.75 10.45 13.67
C LYS A 9 -10.10 10.13 12.32
N GLN A 10 -8.88 10.60 12.11
CA GLN A 10 -8.13 10.31 10.89
C GLN A 10 -7.60 8.87 10.92
N ILE A 11 -7.14 8.40 12.09
CA ILE A 11 -6.76 6.99 12.29
C ILE A 11 -7.97 6.06 12.12
N GLU A 12 -9.15 6.44 12.59
CA GLU A 12 -10.40 5.69 12.35
C GLU A 12 -10.69 5.56 10.86
N LYS A 13 -10.58 6.65 10.09
CA LYS A 13 -10.71 6.61 8.62
C LYS A 13 -9.67 5.69 7.98
N PHE A 14 -8.43 5.72 8.46
CA PHE A 14 -7.38 4.81 8.00
C PHE A 14 -7.69 3.35 8.34
N ASN A 15 -8.35 3.08 9.45
CA ASN A 15 -8.74 1.73 9.89
C ASN A 15 -9.88 1.15 9.05
N ASP A 16 -10.75 1.97 8.46
CA ASP A 16 -11.85 1.47 7.62
C ASP A 16 -11.34 0.64 6.44
N ARG A 17 -10.32 1.15 5.73
CA ARG A 17 -9.72 0.51 4.56
C ARG A 17 -8.25 0.89 4.42
N ILE A 18 -7.40 -0.07 4.09
CA ILE A 18 -5.97 0.19 3.84
C ILE A 18 -5.75 1.18 2.70
N GLU A 19 -6.64 1.22 1.71
CA GLU A 19 -6.60 2.20 0.63
C GLU A 19 -6.59 3.64 1.17
N ASN A 20 -7.33 3.93 2.24
CA ASN A 20 -7.33 5.25 2.86
C ASN A 20 -5.94 5.62 3.41
N CYS A 21 -5.15 4.63 3.87
CA CYS A 21 -3.76 4.85 4.28
C CYS A 21 -2.86 5.11 3.06
N LEU A 22 -3.08 4.36 1.99
CA LEU A 22 -2.27 4.38 0.78
C LEU A 22 -2.53 5.62 -0.10
N GLU A 23 -3.71 6.21 -0.02
CA GLU A 23 -4.06 7.44 -0.74
C GLU A 23 -3.58 8.71 -0.02
N ASP A 24 -3.46 8.66 1.31
CA ASP A 24 -2.93 9.77 2.12
C ASP A 24 -1.39 9.76 2.08
N ALA A 25 -0.79 10.81 1.51
CA ALA A 25 0.66 10.89 1.32
C ALA A 25 1.44 10.85 2.64
N ALA A 26 0.91 11.45 3.72
CA ALA A 26 1.56 11.46 5.02
C ALA A 26 1.48 10.07 5.65
N CYS A 27 0.30 9.44 5.66
CA CYS A 27 0.09 8.09 6.17
C CYS A 27 0.93 7.06 5.41
N ARG A 28 0.96 7.17 4.08
CA ARG A 28 1.79 6.33 3.22
C ARG A 28 3.28 6.45 3.53
N SER A 29 3.80 7.65 3.80
CA SER A 29 5.20 7.82 4.20
C SER A 29 5.52 7.12 5.53
N VAL A 30 4.57 7.16 6.49
CA VAL A 30 4.69 6.45 7.77
C VAL A 30 4.61 4.93 7.57
N LEU A 31 3.74 4.47 6.68
CA LEU A 31 3.65 3.06 6.29
C LEU A 31 4.96 2.57 5.67
N GLU A 32 5.54 3.33 4.74
CA GLU A 32 6.82 2.99 4.12
C GLU A 32 7.92 2.82 5.18
N PHE A 33 8.01 3.75 6.13
CA PHE A 33 8.96 3.65 7.23
C PHE A 33 8.70 2.44 8.12
N TYR A 34 7.44 2.17 8.45
CA TYR A 34 7.03 1.02 9.24
C TYR A 34 7.44 -0.30 8.54
N LEU A 35 7.18 -0.42 7.25
CA LEU A 35 7.53 -1.61 6.45
C LEU A 35 9.05 -1.82 6.35
N LYS A 36 9.82 -0.75 6.15
CA LYS A 36 11.28 -0.82 6.04
C LYS A 36 11.98 -1.08 7.38
N THR A 37 11.55 -0.40 8.43
CA THR A 37 12.32 -0.30 9.69
C THR A 37 11.79 -1.23 10.78
N VAL A 38 10.47 -1.39 10.87
CA VAL A 38 9.84 -2.18 11.93
C VAL A 38 9.62 -3.61 11.48
N MET A 39 9.07 -3.80 10.27
CA MET A 39 8.79 -5.14 9.74
C MET A 39 10.00 -5.77 9.06
N GLY A 40 10.73 -5.00 8.23
CA GLY A 40 11.91 -5.49 7.52
C GLY A 40 11.61 -6.55 6.44
N ILE A 41 10.36 -6.66 5.98
CA ILE A 41 9.95 -7.67 4.98
C ILE A 41 10.04 -7.06 3.58
N ALA A 42 10.92 -7.62 2.74
CA ALA A 42 11.18 -7.10 1.40
C ALA A 42 9.92 -7.07 0.51
N ASN A 43 9.15 -8.16 0.47
CA ASN A 43 7.96 -8.24 -0.37
C ASN A 43 6.93 -7.13 -0.07
N LEU A 44 6.73 -6.78 1.21
CA LEU A 44 5.80 -5.69 1.57
C LEU A 44 6.24 -4.32 1.05
N ASN A 45 7.55 -4.10 0.97
CA ASN A 45 8.09 -2.89 0.38
C ASN A 45 7.89 -2.89 -1.14
N ASN A 46 8.00 -4.05 -1.80
CA ASN A 46 7.73 -4.18 -3.23
C ASN A 46 6.25 -3.93 -3.54
N ILE A 47 5.32 -4.44 -2.72
CA ILE A 47 3.89 -4.13 -2.84
C ILE A 47 3.64 -2.62 -2.76
N LEU A 48 4.30 -1.92 -1.83
CA LEU A 48 4.14 -0.46 -1.71
C LEU A 48 4.73 0.29 -2.92
N LYS A 49 5.88 -0.16 -3.44
CA LYS A 49 6.49 0.42 -4.65
C LYS A 49 5.57 0.24 -5.86
N LEU A 50 5.01 -0.96 -6.04
CA LEU A 50 4.07 -1.26 -7.12
C LEU A 50 2.82 -0.36 -7.03
N TRP A 51 2.25 -0.18 -5.84
CA TRP A 51 1.14 0.76 -5.64
C TRP A 51 1.52 2.19 -6.02
N ASN A 52 2.69 2.66 -5.60
CA ASN A 52 3.17 4.01 -5.92
C ASN A 52 3.38 4.20 -7.43
N LYS A 53 3.96 3.19 -8.11
CA LYS A 53 4.15 3.20 -9.56
C LYS A 53 2.80 3.27 -10.26
N ALA A 54 1.85 2.39 -9.91
CA ALA A 54 0.50 2.40 -10.47
C ALA A 54 -0.23 3.74 -10.28
N ASN A 55 -0.03 4.40 -9.14
CA ASN A 55 -0.63 5.70 -8.84
C ASN A 55 0.02 6.86 -9.61
N ALA A 56 1.24 6.68 -10.12
CA ALA A 56 1.98 7.69 -10.88
C ALA A 56 1.80 7.51 -12.40
N SER A 57 2.07 6.31 -12.91
CA SER A 57 1.95 5.96 -14.33
C SER A 57 1.75 4.46 -14.52
N PHE A 58 0.94 4.10 -15.53
CA PHE A 58 0.84 2.71 -16.00
C PHE A 58 1.57 2.59 -17.33
N ASP A 59 2.82 2.16 -17.26
CA ASP A 59 3.75 1.93 -18.38
C ASP A 59 4.35 0.52 -18.29
N ASP A 60 5.14 0.11 -19.28
CA ASP A 60 5.67 -1.25 -19.38
C ASP A 60 6.55 -1.64 -18.17
N ASP A 61 7.21 -0.67 -17.52
CA ASP A 61 8.01 -0.93 -16.33
C ASP A 61 7.17 -1.51 -15.18
N ILE A 62 5.84 -1.30 -15.17
CA ILE A 62 4.98 -1.81 -14.10
C ILE A 62 5.01 -3.33 -13.99
N PHE A 63 5.26 -4.04 -15.09
CA PHE A 63 5.35 -5.50 -15.09
C PHE A 63 6.61 -5.98 -14.36
N ASP A 64 7.72 -5.26 -14.46
CA ASP A 64 8.92 -5.54 -13.67
C ASP A 64 8.63 -5.45 -12.16
N PHE A 65 7.83 -4.46 -11.75
CA PHE A 65 7.38 -4.33 -10.36
C PHE A 65 6.41 -5.44 -9.93
N ILE A 66 5.60 -5.97 -10.85
CA ILE A 66 4.67 -7.07 -10.57
C ILE A 66 5.47 -8.36 -10.32
N ASP A 67 6.49 -8.63 -11.13
CA ASP A 67 7.34 -9.82 -11.00
C ASP A 67 8.12 -9.84 -9.67
N GLU A 68 8.35 -8.67 -9.07
CA GLU A 68 8.97 -8.52 -7.75
C GLU A 68 8.01 -8.72 -6.56
N VAL A 69 6.71 -8.92 -6.80
CA VAL A 69 5.66 -9.05 -5.77
C VAL A 69 5.13 -10.46 -5.70
N ASP A 70 5.43 -11.16 -4.60
CA ASP A 70 4.93 -12.52 -4.39
C ASP A 70 3.39 -12.54 -4.30
N ASP A 71 2.79 -13.60 -4.84
CA ASP A 71 1.34 -13.86 -4.86
C ASP A 71 0.47 -12.86 -5.65
N PHE A 72 1.06 -11.96 -6.44
CA PHE A 72 0.31 -11.09 -7.34
C PHE A 72 -0.42 -11.93 -8.40
N GLN A 73 -1.71 -11.64 -8.64
CA GLN A 73 -2.50 -12.32 -9.68
C GLN A 73 -2.46 -11.49 -10.97
N ASP A 74 -1.58 -11.84 -11.89
CA ASP A 74 -1.40 -11.13 -13.16
C ASP A 74 -2.44 -11.52 -14.23
N GLY A 75 -2.98 -12.74 -14.19
CA GLY A 75 -3.94 -13.24 -15.17
C GLY A 75 -5.09 -12.28 -15.50
N PRO A 76 -5.87 -11.80 -14.51
CA PRO A 76 -6.95 -10.84 -14.76
C PRO A 76 -6.45 -9.51 -15.32
N LEU A 77 -5.29 -9.02 -14.88
CA LEU A 77 -4.69 -7.77 -15.35
C LEU A 77 -4.45 -7.80 -16.87
N LEU A 78 -3.95 -8.93 -17.38
CA LEU A 78 -3.63 -9.12 -18.80
C LEU A 78 -4.88 -9.09 -19.71
N THR A 79 -6.07 -9.33 -19.16
CA THR A 79 -7.34 -9.31 -19.91
C THR A 79 -7.94 -7.92 -20.08
N LEU A 80 -7.47 -6.94 -19.30
CA LEU A 80 -7.99 -5.57 -19.33
C LEU A 80 -7.38 -4.80 -20.51
N SER A 81 -8.22 -4.07 -21.26
CA SER A 81 -7.77 -3.23 -22.37
C SER A 81 -7.47 -1.79 -21.96
N GLU A 82 -8.21 -1.26 -20.99
CA GLU A 82 -8.15 0.15 -20.60
C GLU A 82 -7.15 0.40 -19.47
N SER A 83 -6.25 1.37 -19.66
CA SER A 83 -5.18 1.70 -18.70
C SER A 83 -5.71 2.02 -17.29
N HIS A 84 -6.81 2.77 -17.18
CA HIS A 84 -7.36 3.13 -15.87
C HIS A 84 -7.94 1.91 -15.12
N LEU A 85 -8.49 0.91 -15.84
CA LEU A 85 -8.94 -0.34 -15.23
C LEU A 85 -7.75 -1.18 -14.76
N LYS A 86 -6.64 -1.19 -15.53
CA LYS A 86 -5.40 -1.85 -15.12
C LYS A 86 -4.81 -1.23 -13.86
N VAL A 87 -4.75 0.10 -13.78
CA VAL A 87 -4.33 0.82 -12.56
C VAL A 87 -5.20 0.44 -11.38
N ALA A 88 -6.53 0.49 -11.55
CA ALA A 88 -7.46 0.14 -10.48
C ALA A 88 -7.28 -1.32 -10.03
N TYR A 89 -7.01 -2.25 -10.95
CA TYR A 89 -6.72 -3.64 -10.63
C TYR A 89 -5.43 -3.78 -9.81
N VAL A 90 -4.32 -3.22 -10.28
CA VAL A 90 -3.03 -3.26 -9.55
C VAL A 90 -3.18 -2.67 -8.16
N LYS A 91 -3.89 -1.55 -8.04
CA LYS A 91 -4.24 -0.95 -6.75
C LYS A 91 -4.97 -1.98 -5.88
N ASN A 92 -6.13 -2.45 -6.31
CA ASN A 92 -6.94 -3.41 -5.53
C ASN A 92 -6.15 -4.65 -5.11
N GLU A 93 -5.26 -5.14 -5.96
CA GLU A 93 -4.45 -6.31 -5.69
C GLU A 93 -3.37 -6.04 -4.62
N CYS A 94 -2.70 -4.89 -4.65
CA CYS A 94 -1.82 -4.46 -3.57
C CYS A 94 -2.58 -4.34 -2.22
N CYS A 95 -3.79 -3.78 -2.23
CA CYS A 95 -4.65 -3.75 -1.04
C CYS A 95 -4.97 -5.15 -0.52
N ARG A 96 -5.32 -6.08 -1.42
CA ARG A 96 -5.56 -7.50 -1.09
C ARG A 96 -4.34 -8.14 -0.45
N LEU A 97 -3.15 -7.91 -1.00
CA LEU A 97 -1.90 -8.49 -0.49
C LEU A 97 -1.54 -7.96 0.91
N PHE A 98 -1.66 -6.66 1.15
CA PHE A 98 -1.45 -6.11 2.50
C PHE A 98 -2.45 -6.66 3.51
N ASN A 99 -3.72 -6.82 3.12
CA ASN A 99 -4.74 -7.41 3.99
C ASN A 99 -4.47 -8.90 4.25
N LYS A 100 -4.08 -9.67 3.23
CA LYS A 100 -3.68 -11.08 3.36
C LYS A 100 -2.53 -11.25 4.34
N ALA A 101 -1.55 -10.36 4.31
CA ALA A 101 -0.42 -10.35 5.23
C ALA A 101 -0.74 -9.73 6.62
N ASN A 102 -2.00 -9.37 6.87
CA ASN A 102 -2.47 -8.73 8.11
C ASN A 102 -1.69 -7.45 8.48
N ILE A 103 -1.21 -6.73 7.46
CA ILE A 103 -0.40 -5.52 7.64
C ILE A 103 -1.27 -4.34 8.05
N HIS A 104 -2.46 -4.23 7.48
CA HIS A 104 -3.37 -3.12 7.78
C HIS A 104 -3.64 -2.99 9.28
N GLN A 105 -4.11 -4.06 9.92
CA GLN A 105 -4.42 -4.04 11.35
C GLN A 105 -3.20 -3.76 12.24
N ARG A 106 -2.05 -4.38 11.92
CA ARG A 106 -0.80 -4.13 12.66
C ARG A 106 -0.30 -2.70 12.51
N PHE A 107 -0.45 -2.13 11.32
CA PHE A 107 -0.06 -0.76 11.03
C PHE A 107 -0.98 0.25 11.73
N ILE A 108 -2.29 0.00 11.76
CA ILE A 108 -3.23 0.85 12.53
C ILE A 108 -2.88 0.85 14.01
N GLN A 109 -2.57 -0.32 14.60
CA GLN A 109 -2.12 -0.38 15.99
C GLN A 109 -0.83 0.44 16.19
N TYR A 110 0.12 0.33 15.27
CA TYR A 110 1.35 1.13 15.30
C TYR A 110 1.05 2.65 15.23
N LEU A 111 0.08 3.07 14.42
CA LEU A 111 -0.34 4.47 14.36
C LEU A 111 -0.95 4.94 15.68
N ILE A 112 -1.79 4.12 16.32
CA ILE A 112 -2.38 4.42 17.63
C ILE A 112 -1.26 4.59 18.67
N ASP A 113 -0.33 3.64 18.74
CA ASP A 113 0.71 3.61 19.79
C ASP A 113 1.77 4.71 19.63
N LYS A 114 2.09 5.10 18.39
CA LYS A 114 3.26 5.95 18.08
C LYS A 114 2.92 7.26 17.40
N HIS A 115 1.82 7.34 16.68
CA HIS A 115 1.47 8.48 15.82
C HIS A 115 0.12 9.12 16.16
N GLN A 116 -0.58 8.70 17.20
CA GLN A 116 -1.77 9.41 17.67
C GLN A 116 -1.39 10.73 18.34
N GLN A 117 -2.16 11.78 18.01
CA GLN A 117 -2.11 13.09 18.65
C GLN A 117 -3.02 13.15 19.88
#